data_AF-A0A0Q5IP12-F1
#
_entry.id   AF-A0A0Q5IP12-F1
#
_cell.length_a   1.000
_cell.length_b   1.000
_cell.length_c   1.000
_cell.angle_alpha   90.00
_cell.angle_beta   90.00
_cell.angle_gamma   90.00
#
_symmetry.space_group_name_H-M   'P 1'
#
loop_
_entity.id
_entity.type
_entity.pdbx_description
1 polymer ?
#
loop_
_entity_poly.entity_id
_entity_poly.type
_entity_poly.pdbx_seq_one_letter_code
_entity_poly.pdbx_strand_id
1 'polypeptide(L)'
;MSLATAPASHFYASVLFTTLCARGVSLAILAPGTSWSKKVTDHWDYASLAVLVRSLLEVRECRWNIFNLHDCTARIHLFEEMDPNSADIPGFQTQAAELRDRLNSNAFFLALRASDQRKLLHGKSAYLAPLETIAAAAGVEVQQFRWLYKFLSSHVHGLPLSFYRTGQFDERGRGVHCEVEDNYSCLCVSFALTLLVSARDEMEALFVPHVER
;
A
#
# COMPACT_ATOMS: atom_id res chain seq x y z
N MET A 1 21.41 -23.15 20.33
CA MET A 1 21.52 -22.04 19.35
C MET A 1 20.23 -21.24 19.45
N SER A 2 20.23 -20.20 20.30
CA SER A 2 19.05 -19.39 20.57
C SER A 2 18.82 -18.46 19.39
N LEU A 3 17.73 -18.67 18.63
CA LEU A 3 17.25 -17.68 17.66
C LEU A 3 16.80 -16.47 18.48
N ALA A 4 17.66 -15.45 18.56
CA ALA A 4 17.29 -14.14 19.08
C ALA A 4 16.00 -13.71 18.36
N THR A 5 14.92 -13.55 19.12
CA THR A 5 13.64 -13.09 18.58
C THR A 5 13.86 -11.71 17.96
N ALA A 6 13.73 -11.63 16.64
CA ALA A 6 13.89 -10.39 15.92
C ALA A 6 12.96 -9.32 16.51
N PRO A 7 13.42 -8.07 16.73
CA PRO A 7 12.57 -7.01 17.25
C PRO A 7 11.28 -6.87 16.43
N ALA A 8 10.21 -6.42 17.07
CA ALA A 8 8.88 -6.30 16.46
C ALA A 8 8.93 -5.58 15.09
N SER A 9 9.80 -4.58 14.93
CA SER A 9 10.06 -3.89 13.65
C SER A 9 10.51 -4.80 12.51
N HIS A 10 11.35 -5.81 12.76
CA HIS A 10 11.81 -6.77 11.74
C HIS A 10 10.67 -7.67 11.27
N PHE A 11 9.83 -8.15 12.18
CA PHE A 11 8.68 -8.97 11.81
C PHE A 11 7.72 -8.18 10.89
N TYR A 12 7.41 -6.92 11.22
CA TYR A 12 6.49 -6.12 10.40
C TYR A 12 7.08 -5.68 9.08
N ALA A 13 8.34 -5.28 9.05
CA ALA A 13 9.04 -5.03 7.80
C ALA A 13 8.97 -6.27 6.90
N SER A 14 9.14 -7.47 7.45
CA SER A 14 9.01 -8.73 6.71
C SER A 14 7.58 -8.95 6.18
N VAL A 15 6.54 -8.68 6.97
CA VAL A 15 5.13 -8.81 6.53
C VAL A 15 4.80 -7.84 5.40
N LEU A 16 5.18 -6.57 5.54
CA LEU A 16 4.95 -5.54 4.51
C LEU A 16 5.74 -5.87 3.24
N PHE A 17 7.02 -6.19 3.38
CA PHE A 17 7.88 -6.56 2.25
C PHE A 17 7.36 -7.79 1.52
N THR A 18 6.92 -8.82 2.24
CA THR A 18 6.29 -10.02 1.65
C THR A 18 5.03 -9.64 0.86
N THR A 19 4.20 -8.73 1.40
CA THR A 19 3.00 -8.23 0.71
C THR A 19 3.35 -7.46 -0.56
N LEU A 20 4.40 -6.62 -0.53
CA LEU A 20 4.91 -5.90 -1.69
C LEU A 20 5.44 -6.88 -2.75
N CYS A 21 6.24 -7.88 -2.36
CA CYS A 21 6.73 -8.91 -3.26
C CYS A 21 5.59 -9.71 -3.91
N ALA A 22 4.61 -10.16 -3.13
CA ALA A 22 3.47 -10.92 -3.65
C ALA A 22 2.70 -10.13 -4.71
N ARG A 23 2.42 -8.85 -4.46
CA ARG A 23 1.76 -7.96 -5.43
C ARG A 23 2.64 -7.64 -6.63
N GLY A 24 3.95 -7.47 -6.42
CA GLY A 24 4.93 -7.29 -7.48
C GLY A 24 4.98 -8.49 -8.43
N VAL A 25 4.90 -9.72 -7.89
CA VAL A 25 4.77 -10.94 -8.70
C VAL A 25 3.47 -10.95 -9.49
N SER A 26 2.33 -10.61 -8.88
CA SER A 26 1.06 -10.49 -9.61
C SER A 26 1.13 -9.48 -10.74
N LEU A 27 1.72 -8.31 -10.48
CA LEU A 27 1.93 -7.27 -11.49
C LEU A 27 2.83 -7.77 -12.63
N ALA A 28 3.94 -8.44 -12.30
CA ALA A 28 4.86 -9.00 -13.29
C ALA A 28 4.24 -10.09 -14.14
N ILE A 29 3.32 -10.90 -13.60
CA ILE A 29 2.57 -11.93 -14.35
C ILE A 29 1.55 -11.29 -15.31
N LEU A 30 0.93 -10.18 -14.92
CA LEU A 30 -0.06 -9.47 -15.73
C LEU A 30 0.54 -8.54 -16.77
N ALA A 31 1.79 -8.13 -16.61
CA ALA A 31 2.46 -7.22 -17.55
C ALA A 31 2.48 -7.82 -18.98
N PRO A 32 2.06 -7.07 -20.01
CA PRO A 32 2.08 -7.56 -21.39
C PRO A 32 3.47 -8.03 -21.83
N GLY A 33 3.53 -9.17 -22.53
CA GLY A 33 4.80 -9.73 -23.03
C GLY A 33 5.76 -10.27 -21.96
N THR A 34 5.33 -10.38 -20.70
CA THR A 34 6.17 -10.85 -19.59
C THR A 34 6.56 -12.33 -19.72
N SER A 35 7.80 -12.64 -19.35
CA SER A 35 8.28 -14.02 -19.18
C SER A 35 7.85 -14.66 -17.85
N TRP A 36 7.20 -13.90 -16.96
CA TRP A 36 6.77 -14.39 -15.64
C TRP A 36 5.48 -15.20 -15.69
N SER A 37 4.72 -15.09 -16.78
CA SER A 37 3.54 -15.91 -17.03
C SER A 37 3.90 -17.16 -17.81
N LYS A 38 3.35 -18.32 -17.41
CA LYS A 38 3.44 -19.56 -18.19
C LYS A 38 2.70 -19.50 -19.52
N LYS A 39 1.72 -18.58 -19.62
CA LYS A 39 0.93 -18.35 -20.83
C LYS A 39 1.24 -16.95 -21.33
N VAL A 40 1.79 -16.85 -22.53
CA VAL A 40 1.85 -15.57 -23.24
C VAL A 40 0.41 -15.21 -23.63
N THR A 41 -0.06 -14.07 -23.15
CA THR A 41 -1.38 -13.54 -23.48
C THR A 41 -1.20 -12.17 -24.11
N ASP A 42 -1.83 -11.93 -25.25
CA ASP A 42 -1.90 -10.60 -25.87
C ASP A 42 -2.97 -9.71 -25.22
N HIS A 43 -3.25 -9.94 -23.93
CA HIS A 43 -4.23 -9.15 -23.19
C HIS A 43 -3.55 -7.89 -22.65
N TRP A 44 -3.97 -6.74 -23.16
CA TRP A 44 -3.51 -5.43 -22.72
C TRP A 44 -4.55 -4.79 -21.80
N ASP A 45 -4.20 -4.67 -20.53
CA ASP A 45 -5.05 -4.10 -19.50
C ASP A 45 -4.20 -3.33 -18.48
N TYR A 46 -3.83 -2.09 -18.84
CA TYR A 46 -3.11 -1.21 -17.92
C TYR A 46 -3.95 -0.88 -16.68
N ALA A 47 -5.29 -0.99 -16.73
CA ALA A 47 -6.17 -0.63 -15.62
C ALA A 47 -5.99 -1.61 -14.46
N SER A 48 -5.88 -2.91 -14.73
CA SER A 48 -5.52 -3.91 -13.72
C SER A 48 -4.13 -3.67 -13.13
N LEU A 49 -3.16 -3.28 -13.96
CA LEU A 49 -1.82 -2.88 -13.47
C LEU A 49 -1.93 -1.67 -12.54
N ALA A 50 -2.70 -0.65 -12.91
CA ALA A 50 -2.92 0.54 -12.10
C ALA A 50 -3.51 0.22 -10.71
N VAL A 51 -4.43 -0.74 -10.62
CA VAL A 51 -4.98 -1.22 -9.34
C VAL A 51 -3.88 -1.85 -8.47
N LEU A 52 -3.04 -2.72 -9.05
CA LEU A 52 -1.95 -3.36 -8.30
C LEU A 52 -0.88 -2.35 -7.86
N VAL A 53 -0.51 -1.42 -8.74
CA VAL A 53 0.41 -0.32 -8.43
C VAL A 53 -0.13 0.56 -7.32
N ARG A 54 -1.43 0.87 -7.34
CA ARG A 54 -2.08 1.62 -6.27
C ARG A 54 -1.93 0.93 -4.92
N SER A 55 -2.14 -0.37 -4.92
CA SER A 55 -2.00 -1.21 -3.74
C SER A 55 -0.56 -1.25 -3.23
N LEU A 56 0.43 -1.39 -4.12
CA LEU A 56 1.86 -1.35 -3.78
C LEU A 56 2.25 -0.03 -3.09
N LEU A 57 1.76 1.09 -3.61
CA LEU A 57 2.01 2.41 -3.03
C LEU A 57 1.49 2.52 -1.59
N GLU A 58 0.28 2.04 -1.34
CA GLU A 58 -0.40 2.18 -0.04
C GLU A 58 0.22 1.32 1.07
N VAL A 59 0.81 0.16 0.74
CA VAL A 59 1.41 -0.74 1.75
C VAL A 59 2.73 -0.26 2.32
N ARG A 60 3.40 0.71 1.69
CA ARG A 60 4.74 1.13 2.09
C ARG A 60 4.83 1.84 3.45
N GLU A 61 3.73 2.31 4.03
CA GLU A 61 3.79 3.16 5.23
C GLU A 61 2.94 2.66 6.37
N CYS A 62 3.63 2.23 7.43
CA CYS A 62 3.00 1.81 8.67
C CYS A 62 3.86 2.26 9.86
N ARG A 63 3.39 3.25 10.61
CA ARG A 63 3.80 3.39 12.00
C ARG A 63 3.03 2.35 12.80
N TRP A 64 3.74 1.34 13.31
CA TRP A 64 3.20 0.13 13.93
C TRP A 64 1.90 0.36 14.72
N ASN A 65 1.94 1.14 15.80
CA ASN A 65 0.76 1.32 16.66
C ASN A 65 -0.43 1.97 15.94
N ILE A 66 -0.18 2.92 15.02
CA ILE A 66 -1.23 3.62 14.26
C ILE A 66 -1.91 2.65 13.29
N PHE A 67 -1.11 1.85 12.59
CA PHE A 67 -1.62 0.92 11.59
C PHE A 67 -2.46 -0.20 12.22
N ASN A 68 -2.05 -0.74 13.36
CA ASN A 68 -2.85 -1.73 14.08
C ASN A 68 -4.10 -1.13 14.70
N LEU A 69 -4.03 0.11 15.17
CA LEU A 69 -5.22 0.76 15.72
C LEU A 69 -6.26 0.97 14.61
N HIS A 70 -5.79 1.33 13.40
CA HIS A 70 -6.62 1.37 12.21
C HIS A 70 -7.18 -0.01 11.86
N ASP A 71 -6.36 -1.06 11.81
CA ASP A 71 -6.82 -2.43 11.53
C ASP A 71 -7.86 -2.92 12.55
N CYS A 72 -7.62 -2.76 13.85
CA CYS A 72 -8.58 -3.11 14.89
C CYS A 72 -9.91 -2.37 14.70
N THR A 73 -9.86 -1.06 14.46
CA THR A 73 -11.07 -0.24 14.26
C THR A 73 -11.82 -0.63 12.99
N ALA A 74 -11.10 -0.89 11.90
CA ALA A 74 -11.68 -1.33 10.64
C ALA A 74 -12.32 -2.71 10.75
N ARG A 75 -11.69 -3.65 11.46
CA ARG A 75 -12.22 -4.99 11.71
C ARG A 75 -13.45 -4.97 12.62
N ILE A 76 -13.45 -4.15 13.67
CA ILE A 76 -14.63 -3.94 14.51
C ILE A 76 -15.81 -3.52 13.63
N HIS A 77 -15.64 -2.48 12.81
CA HIS A 77 -16.70 -2.03 11.91
C HIS A 77 -17.12 -3.10 10.90
N LEU A 78 -16.16 -3.80 10.29
CA LEU A 78 -16.46 -4.88 9.35
C LEU A 78 -17.28 -6.01 9.99
N PHE A 79 -16.95 -6.39 11.23
CA PHE A 79 -17.71 -7.40 11.96
C PHE A 79 -19.06 -6.88 12.41
N GLU A 80 -19.16 -5.64 12.88
CA GLU A 80 -20.44 -5.01 13.26
C GLU A 80 -21.43 -4.97 12.10
N GLU A 81 -20.97 -4.68 10.88
CA GLU A 81 -21.80 -4.67 9.65
C GLU A 81 -22.33 -6.08 9.29
N MET A 82 -21.60 -7.14 9.68
CA MET A 82 -21.98 -8.52 9.41
C MET A 82 -22.85 -9.11 10.53
N ASP A 83 -22.40 -8.96 11.77
CA ASP A 83 -23.10 -9.37 13.00
C ASP A 83 -22.61 -8.50 14.17
N PRO A 84 -23.46 -7.59 14.70
CA PRO A 84 -23.14 -6.77 15.85
C PRO A 84 -22.73 -7.54 17.12
N ASN A 85 -23.04 -8.84 17.20
CA ASN A 85 -22.70 -9.71 18.34
C ASN A 85 -21.50 -10.63 18.06
N SER A 86 -20.74 -10.37 17.00
CA SER A 86 -19.56 -11.17 16.68
C SER A 86 -18.62 -11.30 17.89
N ALA A 87 -18.25 -12.55 18.20
CA ALA A 87 -17.35 -12.88 19.31
C ALA A 87 -15.93 -12.31 19.12
N ASP A 88 -15.58 -11.89 17.90
CA ASP A 88 -14.28 -11.29 17.58
C ASP A 88 -14.18 -9.82 18.03
N ILE A 89 -15.31 -9.10 18.13
CA ILE A 89 -15.35 -7.65 18.43
C ILE A 89 -14.65 -7.32 19.77
N PRO A 90 -14.92 -8.01 20.90
CA PRO A 90 -14.27 -7.70 22.18
C PRO A 90 -12.74 -7.81 22.15
N GLY A 91 -12.21 -8.76 21.37
CA GLY A 91 -10.77 -8.95 21.22
C GLY A 91 -10.12 -7.74 20.55
N PHE A 92 -10.70 -7.27 19.44
CA PHE A 92 -10.20 -6.08 18.74
C PHE A 92 -10.40 -4.80 19.56
N GLN A 93 -11.47 -4.68 20.36
CA GLN A 93 -11.68 -3.55 21.26
C GLN A 93 -10.58 -3.47 22.33
N THR A 94 -10.21 -4.61 22.91
CA THR A 94 -9.14 -4.71 23.91
C THR A 94 -7.80 -4.28 23.30
N GLN A 95 -7.45 -4.84 22.13
CA GLN A 95 -6.22 -4.47 21.42
C GLN A 95 -6.20 -2.98 21.04
N ALA A 96 -7.33 -2.43 20.57
CA ALA A 96 -7.43 -1.01 20.24
C ALA A 96 -7.21 -0.11 21.47
N ALA A 97 -7.70 -0.51 22.66
CA ALA A 97 -7.45 0.22 23.90
C ALA A 97 -5.95 0.22 24.25
N GLU A 98 -5.29 -0.95 24.24
CA GLU A 98 -3.85 -1.06 24.50
C GLU A 98 -3.01 -0.21 23.52
N LEU A 99 -3.39 -0.20 22.25
CA LEU A 99 -2.72 0.60 21.23
C LEU A 99 -2.89 2.11 21.45
N ARG A 100 -4.07 2.56 21.90
CA ARG A 100 -4.29 3.96 22.29
C ARG A 100 -3.41 4.34 23.49
N ASP A 101 -3.28 3.47 24.48
CA ASP A 101 -2.43 3.73 25.66
C ASP A 101 -0.95 3.83 25.27
N ARG A 102 -0.48 2.94 24.38
CA ARG A 102 0.88 3.01 23.83
C ARG A 102 1.13 4.28 23.05
N LEU A 103 0.16 4.76 22.28
CA LEU A 103 0.26 6.02 21.54
C LEU A 103 0.29 7.23 22.49
N ASN A 104 -0.58 7.25 23.49
CA ASN A 104 -0.62 8.30 24.51
C ASN A 104 0.63 8.34 25.40
N SER A 105 1.42 7.26 25.42
CA SER A 105 2.70 7.17 26.13
C SER A 105 3.92 7.48 25.25
N ASN A 106 3.71 7.77 23.96
CA ASN A 106 4.80 7.96 22.99
C ASN A 106 5.14 9.45 22.80
N ALA A 107 6.37 9.84 23.14
CA ALA A 107 6.80 11.25 23.07
C ALA A 107 6.70 11.86 21.66
N PHE A 108 7.00 11.10 20.62
CA PHE A 108 6.86 11.57 19.23
C PHE A 108 5.38 11.79 18.87
N PHE A 109 4.49 10.90 19.28
CA PHE A 109 3.05 11.03 19.06
C PHE A 109 2.47 12.25 19.78
N LEU A 110 2.88 12.48 21.02
CA LEU A 110 2.46 13.62 21.82
C LEU A 110 2.95 14.97 21.25
N ALA A 111 4.02 14.97 20.45
CA ALA A 111 4.52 16.16 19.76
C ALA A 111 3.71 16.52 18.50
N LEU A 112 2.79 15.67 18.04
CA LEU A 112 1.92 15.96 16.90
C LEU A 112 0.86 17.01 17.25
N ARG A 113 0.25 17.65 16.24
CA ARG A 113 -0.90 18.54 16.46
C ARG A 113 -2.07 17.78 17.07
N ALA A 114 -2.82 18.41 17.98
CA ALA A 114 -3.97 17.79 18.64
C ALA A 114 -5.08 17.32 17.67
N SER A 115 -5.22 17.93 16.50
CA SER A 115 -6.10 17.43 15.43
C SER A 115 -5.64 16.09 14.88
N ASP A 116 -4.34 15.94 14.66
CA ASP A 116 -3.73 14.75 14.08
C ASP A 116 -3.75 13.61 15.10
N GLN A 117 -3.43 13.91 16.38
CA GLN A 117 -3.56 12.94 17.47
C GLN A 117 -4.99 12.38 17.58
N ARG A 118 -6.01 13.25 17.61
CA ARG A 118 -7.42 12.82 17.67
C ARG A 118 -7.81 11.95 16.47
N LYS A 119 -7.41 12.34 15.26
CA LYS A 119 -7.68 11.56 14.04
C LYS A 119 -7.08 10.15 14.13
N LEU A 120 -5.83 10.06 14.61
CA LEU A 120 -5.09 8.81 14.70
C LEU A 120 -5.61 7.92 15.84
N LEU A 121 -5.93 8.48 17.01
CA LEU A 121 -6.53 7.74 18.14
C LEU A 121 -7.93 7.21 17.83
N HIS A 122 -8.66 7.86 16.92
CA HIS A 122 -9.95 7.35 16.45
C HIS A 122 -9.80 6.15 15.49
N GLY A 123 -8.58 5.83 15.03
CA GLY A 123 -8.33 4.71 14.12
C GLY A 123 -8.82 4.94 12.68
N LYS A 124 -9.24 6.17 12.32
CA LYS A 124 -9.76 6.49 10.97
C LYS A 124 -8.67 6.75 9.92
N SER A 125 -7.39 6.76 10.31
CA SER A 125 -6.27 7.06 9.44
C SER A 125 -5.16 6.04 9.67
N ALA A 126 -4.77 5.31 8.63
CA ALA A 126 -3.62 4.41 8.67
C ALA A 126 -2.27 5.14 8.56
N TYR A 127 -2.29 6.39 8.07
CA TYR A 127 -1.08 7.14 7.74
C TYR A 127 -0.89 8.35 8.66
N LEU A 128 0.36 8.51 9.12
CA LEU A 128 0.82 9.63 9.93
C LEU A 128 1.08 10.88 9.08
N ALA A 129 1.59 10.69 7.87
CA ALA A 129 1.89 11.75 6.92
C ALA A 129 0.99 11.63 5.67
N PRO A 130 0.78 12.73 4.93
CA PRO A 130 0.18 12.67 3.60
C PRO A 130 1.00 11.76 2.69
N LEU A 131 0.33 11.03 1.80
CA LEU A 131 0.98 10.09 0.88
C LEU A 131 1.96 10.80 -0.07
N GLU A 132 1.78 12.10 -0.33
CA GLU A 132 2.73 12.95 -1.04
C GLU A 132 4.08 13.07 -0.33
N THR A 133 4.06 13.18 1.00
CA THR A 133 5.29 13.32 1.81
C THR A 133 6.09 12.02 1.79
N ILE A 134 5.37 10.91 1.82
CA ILE A 134 5.91 9.55 1.73
C ILE A 134 6.54 9.33 0.35
N ALA A 135 5.83 9.69 -0.71
CA ALA A 135 6.33 9.54 -2.07
C ALA A 135 7.57 10.41 -2.32
N ALA A 136 7.61 11.63 -1.78
CA ALA A 136 8.78 12.49 -1.86
C ALA A 136 9.99 11.87 -1.14
N ALA A 137 9.80 11.22 0.01
CA ALA A 137 10.88 10.50 0.70
C ALA A 137 11.42 9.31 -0.12
N ALA A 138 10.59 8.71 -0.96
CA ALA A 138 10.97 7.67 -1.92
C ALA A 138 11.52 8.21 -3.25
N GLY A 139 11.81 9.51 -3.35
CA GLY A 139 12.39 10.13 -4.55
C GLY A 139 11.39 10.43 -5.68
N VAL A 140 10.08 10.39 -5.40
CA VAL A 140 9.04 10.72 -6.38
C VAL A 140 8.72 12.21 -6.33
N GLU A 141 8.72 12.89 -7.47
CA GLU A 141 8.36 14.30 -7.55
C GLU A 141 6.87 14.50 -7.15
N VAL A 142 6.58 15.56 -6.38
CA VAL A 142 5.26 15.74 -5.73
C VAL A 142 4.14 15.96 -6.74
N GLN A 143 4.36 16.74 -7.80
CA GLN A 143 3.37 16.99 -8.84
C GLN A 143 3.08 15.71 -9.65
N GLN A 144 4.12 14.97 -10.03
CA GLN A 144 4.04 13.66 -10.65
C GLN A 144 3.24 12.70 -9.77
N PHE A 145 3.56 12.67 -8.46
CA PHE A 145 2.84 11.84 -7.50
C PHE A 145 1.36 12.20 -7.43
N ARG A 146 1.00 13.49 -7.35
CA ARG A 146 -0.40 13.93 -7.29
C ARG A 146 -1.19 13.53 -8.53
N TRP A 147 -0.58 13.64 -9.70
CA TRP A 147 -1.20 13.20 -10.95
C TRP A 147 -1.38 11.67 -10.93
N LEU A 148 -0.33 10.94 -10.60
CA LEU A 148 -0.33 9.48 -10.61
C LEU A 148 -1.31 8.91 -9.58
N TYR A 149 -1.36 9.49 -8.39
CA TYR A 149 -2.34 9.16 -7.37
C TYR A 149 -3.76 9.24 -7.91
N LYS A 150 -4.13 10.37 -8.54
CA LYS A 150 -5.47 10.56 -9.11
C LYS A 150 -5.75 9.59 -10.23
N PHE A 151 -4.77 9.35 -11.09
CA PHE A 151 -4.86 8.38 -12.18
C PHE A 151 -5.13 6.97 -11.64
N LEU A 152 -4.30 6.48 -10.73
CA LEU A 152 -4.43 5.14 -10.13
C LEU A 152 -5.73 4.99 -9.35
N SER A 153 -6.10 5.97 -8.52
CA SER A 153 -7.35 5.97 -7.76
C SER A 153 -8.58 5.94 -8.65
N SER A 154 -8.53 6.54 -9.83
CA SER A 154 -9.64 6.48 -10.77
C SER A 154 -9.93 5.06 -11.26
N HIS A 155 -8.90 4.21 -11.35
CA HIS A 155 -9.06 2.81 -11.75
C HIS A 155 -9.52 1.94 -10.58
N VAL A 156 -9.00 2.18 -9.36
CA VAL A 156 -9.46 1.47 -8.16
C VAL A 156 -10.93 1.73 -7.83
N HIS A 157 -11.40 2.98 -7.99
CA HIS A 157 -12.78 3.34 -7.67
C HIS A 157 -13.74 3.19 -8.84
N GLY A 158 -13.28 2.72 -10.01
CA GLY A 158 -14.12 2.65 -11.21
C GLY A 158 -14.73 3.99 -11.58
N LEU A 159 -13.94 5.08 -11.52
CA LEU A 159 -14.39 6.41 -11.94
C LEU A 159 -14.42 6.50 -13.47
N PRO A 160 -15.18 7.42 -14.09
CA PRO A 160 -15.31 7.53 -15.54
C PRO A 160 -14.01 7.47 -16.36
N LEU A 161 -12.90 7.99 -15.82
CA LEU A 161 -11.56 7.89 -16.44
C LEU A 161 -11.16 6.45 -16.78
N SER A 162 -11.60 5.46 -15.99
CA SER A 162 -11.23 4.05 -16.13
C SER A 162 -12.04 3.29 -17.17
N PHE A 163 -13.18 3.81 -17.66
CA PHE A 163 -14.04 3.05 -18.57
C PHE A 163 -14.81 3.86 -19.63
N TYR A 164 -14.96 5.18 -19.50
CA TYR A 164 -15.75 5.97 -20.47
C TYR A 164 -15.14 5.98 -21.88
N ARG A 165 -13.83 5.77 -22.01
CA ARG A 165 -13.15 5.76 -23.31
C ARG A 165 -13.18 4.42 -24.04
N THR A 166 -13.60 3.33 -23.38
CA THR A 166 -13.67 1.99 -24.00
C THR A 166 -14.55 1.91 -25.25
N GLY A 167 -15.47 2.86 -25.44
CA GLY A 167 -16.34 2.96 -26.62
C GLY A 167 -15.99 4.12 -27.57
N GLN A 168 -14.90 4.86 -27.36
CA GLN A 168 -14.61 6.10 -28.09
C GLN A 168 -13.28 6.01 -28.84
N PHE A 169 -13.35 5.70 -30.14
CA PHE A 169 -12.29 5.87 -31.16
C PHE A 169 -10.90 5.23 -30.90
N ASP A 170 -10.60 4.71 -29.71
CA ASP A 170 -9.38 4.00 -29.37
C ASP A 170 -9.69 2.55 -28.96
N GLU A 171 -8.70 1.67 -29.13
CA GLU A 171 -8.77 0.27 -28.76
C GLU A 171 -8.69 0.03 -27.23
N ARG A 172 -8.69 1.12 -26.44
CA ARG A 172 -8.42 1.15 -25.00
C ARG A 172 -9.46 0.39 -24.19
N GLY A 173 -9.01 -0.30 -23.15
CA GLY A 173 -9.88 -0.99 -22.21
C GLY A 173 -10.67 -2.14 -22.82
N ARG A 174 -10.30 -2.60 -24.03
CA ARG A 174 -10.89 -3.77 -24.70
C ARG A 174 -10.01 -5.01 -24.62
N GLY A 175 -8.89 -4.93 -23.90
CA GLY A 175 -7.95 -6.02 -23.80
C GLY A 175 -7.02 -6.18 -24.99
N VAL A 176 -6.95 -5.19 -25.89
CA VAL A 176 -6.14 -5.22 -27.12
C VAL A 176 -5.08 -4.13 -27.09
N HIS A 177 -3.96 -4.38 -27.78
CA HIS A 177 -2.84 -3.45 -27.82
C HIS A 177 -3.21 -2.11 -28.48
N CYS A 178 -2.90 -1.00 -27.82
CA CYS A 178 -2.81 0.31 -28.45
C CYS A 178 -1.78 1.18 -27.73
N GLU A 179 -1.41 2.32 -28.32
CA GLU A 179 -0.40 3.24 -27.76
C GLU A 179 -0.74 3.69 -26.32
N VAL A 180 -2.03 3.86 -26.01
CA VAL A 180 -2.45 4.24 -24.65
C VAL A 180 -2.25 3.10 -23.65
N GLU A 181 -2.57 1.88 -24.04
CA GLU A 181 -2.34 0.69 -23.22
C GLU A 181 -0.84 0.48 -22.96
N ASP A 182 -0.02 0.67 -23.98
CA ASP A 182 1.44 0.52 -23.88
C ASP A 182 2.04 1.58 -22.95
N ASN A 183 1.75 2.86 -23.20
CA ASN A 183 2.28 3.95 -22.40
C ASN A 183 1.89 3.84 -20.92
N TYR A 184 0.62 3.52 -20.61
CA TYR A 184 0.21 3.38 -19.22
C TYR A 184 0.68 2.08 -18.57
N SER A 185 0.85 0.99 -19.32
CA SER A 185 1.46 -0.23 -18.80
C SER A 185 2.92 0.01 -18.44
N CYS A 186 3.68 0.66 -19.33
CA CYS A 186 5.07 1.05 -19.10
C CYS A 186 5.19 1.96 -17.87
N LEU A 187 4.29 2.94 -17.73
CA LEU A 187 4.23 3.82 -16.56
C LEU A 187 3.96 3.05 -15.26
N CYS A 188 3.00 2.12 -15.28
CA CYS A 188 2.66 1.30 -14.12
C CYS A 188 3.83 0.42 -13.68
N VAL A 189 4.47 -0.27 -14.63
CA VAL A 189 5.64 -1.11 -14.37
C VAL A 189 6.81 -0.27 -13.85
N SER A 190 7.11 0.86 -14.50
CA SER A 190 8.19 1.76 -14.09
C SER A 190 7.99 2.28 -12.67
N PHE A 191 6.77 2.71 -12.34
CA PHE A 191 6.48 3.19 -10.99
C PHE A 191 6.52 2.07 -9.94
N ALA A 192 5.99 0.88 -10.26
CA ALA A 192 6.09 -0.29 -9.39
C ALA A 192 7.56 -0.62 -9.07
N LEU A 193 8.44 -0.57 -10.07
CA LEU A 193 9.88 -0.80 -9.88
C LEU A 193 10.49 0.22 -8.92
N THR A 194 10.19 1.52 -9.07
CA THR A 194 10.64 2.55 -8.11
C THR A 194 10.22 2.23 -6.68
N LEU A 195 8.96 1.80 -6.49
CA LEU A 195 8.45 1.43 -5.17
C LEU A 195 9.14 0.19 -4.59
N LEU A 196 9.33 -0.85 -5.40
CA LEU A 196 9.91 -2.12 -4.98
C LEU A 196 11.42 -2.01 -4.70
N VAL A 197 12.14 -1.23 -5.52
CA VAL A 197 13.58 -0.96 -5.31
C VAL A 197 13.80 -0.22 -4.00
N SER A 198 13.03 0.85 -3.75
CA SER A 198 13.13 1.58 -2.49
C SER A 198 12.78 0.71 -1.29
N ALA A 199 11.74 -0.12 -1.39
CA ALA A 199 11.37 -1.05 -0.31
C ALA A 199 12.44 -2.13 -0.06
N ARG A 200 13.11 -2.61 -1.11
CA ARG A 200 14.28 -3.50 -0.97
C ARG A 200 15.40 -2.80 -0.22
N ASP A 201 15.76 -1.58 -0.63
CA ASP A 201 16.87 -0.84 -0.02
C ASP A 201 16.61 -0.56 1.47
N GLU A 202 15.36 -0.21 1.82
CA GLU A 202 14.91 -0.05 3.22
C GLU A 202 15.01 -1.38 4.01
N MET A 203 14.61 -2.49 3.39
CA MET A 203 14.69 -3.82 3.99
C MET A 203 16.15 -4.25 4.20
N GLU A 204 17.02 -4.02 3.22
CA GLU A 204 18.45 -4.30 3.34
C GLU A 204 19.05 -3.48 4.49
N ALA A 205 18.82 -2.17 4.52
CA ALA A 205 19.32 -1.28 5.57
C ALA A 205 18.88 -1.70 6.99
N LEU A 206 17.64 -2.17 7.14
CA LEU A 206 17.09 -2.60 8.44
C LEU A 206 17.70 -3.92 8.95
N PHE A 207 18.18 -4.79 8.04
CA PHE A 207 18.71 -6.11 8.35
C PHE A 207 20.24 -6.22 8.23
N VAL A 208 20.93 -5.16 7.77
CA VAL A 208 22.40 -5.09 7.85
C VAL A 208 22.84 -5.15 9.33
N PRO A 209 23.74 -6.08 9.71
CA PRO A 209 24.30 -6.11 11.05
C PRO A 209 24.99 -4.78 11.34
N HIS A 210 24.57 -4.10 12.40
CA HIS A 210 25.33 -2.96 12.91
C HIS A 210 26.61 -3.53 13.50
N VAL A 211 27.71 -3.44 12.75
CA VAL A 211 29.04 -3.73 13.30
C VAL A 211 29.30 -2.64 14.33
N GLU A 212 29.17 -2.99 15.61
CA GLU A 212 29.60 -2.14 16.71
C GLU A 212 31.06 -1.73 16.45
N ARG A 213 31.29 -0.43 16.32
CA ARG A 213 32.64 0.17 16.37
C ARG A 213 32.95 0.56 17.80
#